data_AF-A0A3B9LXM9-F1
#
_entry.id   AF-A0A3B9LXM9-F1
#
_cell.length_a   1.000
_cell.length_b   1.000
_cell.length_c   1.000
_cell.angle_alpha   90.00
_cell.angle_beta   90.00
_cell.angle_gamma   90.00
#
_symmetry.space_group_name_H-M   'P 1'
#
loop_
_entity.id
_entity.type
_entity.pdbx_description
1 polymer ?
#
loop_
_entity_poly.entity_id
_entity_poly.type
_entity_poly.pdbx_seq_one_letter_code
_entity_poly.pdbx_strand_id
1 'polypeptide(L)'
;MAKRSGTQTITSTSDQQKSVPVVTVESFYNLHAEKLQMKLEGPRVGFHRKIREPTINRPGLALSGFFSYFAEKRVQVLGAAEHTYLKSLAQKLRVKRFRDLCARKIPCLVVSRGF
;
A
#
# COMPACT_ATOMS: atom_id res chain seq x y z
N MET A 1 58.69 -28.11 -21.50
CA MET A 1 57.49 -28.56 -22.26
C MET A 1 56.40 -28.90 -21.24
N ALA A 2 55.40 -28.02 -21.08
CA ALA A 2 53.97 -28.23 -21.38
C ALA A 2 53.26 -29.16 -20.36
N LYS A 3 52.10 -28.85 -19.77
CA LYS A 3 51.07 -27.81 -19.97
C LYS A 3 50.20 -27.79 -18.69
N ARG A 4 49.81 -26.60 -18.20
CA ARG A 4 48.76 -26.41 -17.17
C ARG A 4 47.39 -26.67 -17.81
N SER A 5 46.50 -27.35 -17.09
CA SER A 5 45.05 -27.42 -17.32
C SER A 5 44.41 -27.68 -15.95
N GLY A 6 43.55 -26.86 -15.34
CA GLY A 6 42.75 -25.76 -15.85
C GLY A 6 41.29 -26.20 -16.02
N THR A 7 40.56 -26.47 -14.93
CA THR A 7 39.09 -26.61 -14.96
C THR A 7 38.54 -26.22 -13.59
N GLN A 8 38.38 -24.91 -13.36
CA GLN A 8 37.11 -24.18 -13.40
C GLN A 8 36.18 -24.53 -12.23
N THR A 9 36.39 -23.79 -11.15
CA THR A 9 35.43 -23.52 -10.08
C THR A 9 34.08 -23.13 -10.69
N ILE A 10 33.02 -23.90 -10.41
CA ILE A 10 31.64 -23.42 -10.56
C ILE A 10 31.45 -22.36 -9.48
N THR A 11 31.87 -21.14 -9.80
CA THR A 11 31.51 -19.99 -8.99
C THR A 11 30.12 -19.62 -9.45
N SER A 12 29.11 -19.94 -8.64
CA SER A 12 27.73 -19.52 -8.86
C SER A 12 27.73 -18.03 -9.16
N THR A 13 27.43 -17.70 -10.41
CA THR A 13 27.37 -16.33 -10.91
C THR A 13 26.28 -15.60 -10.17
N SER A 14 26.71 -14.85 -9.16
CA SER A 14 26.17 -13.58 -8.70
C SER A 14 24.66 -13.43 -8.87
N ASP A 15 23.96 -13.73 -7.80
CA ASP A 15 22.62 -13.25 -7.49
C ASP A 15 22.64 -11.71 -7.57
N GLN A 16 22.38 -11.17 -8.77
CA GLN A 16 22.16 -9.73 -8.98
C GLN A 16 20.80 -9.43 -8.35
N GLN A 17 20.81 -9.30 -7.03
CA GLN A 17 19.66 -8.89 -6.25
C GLN A 17 19.36 -7.45 -6.62
N LYS A 18 18.55 -7.26 -7.68
CA LYS A 18 17.97 -5.97 -8.04
C LYS A 18 17.28 -5.46 -6.79
N SER A 19 17.90 -4.49 -6.11
CA SER A 19 17.28 -3.81 -4.99
C SER A 19 16.09 -3.05 -5.54
N VAL A 20 14.90 -3.66 -5.49
CA VAL A 20 13.67 -2.97 -5.85
C VAL A 20 13.57 -1.77 -4.90
N PRO A 21 13.53 -0.53 -5.42
CA PRO A 21 13.46 0.65 -4.55
C PRO A 21 12.19 0.55 -3.70
N VAL A 22 12.38 0.64 -2.39
CA VAL A 22 11.28 0.57 -1.43
C VAL A 22 10.47 1.86 -1.52
N VAL A 23 9.25 1.76 -2.02
CA VAL A 23 8.32 2.90 -2.04
C VAL A 23 7.73 3.10 -0.64
N THR A 24 7.97 4.26 -0.05
CA THR A 24 7.33 4.67 1.21
C THR A 24 6.12 5.55 0.93
N VAL A 25 5.24 5.71 1.93
CA VAL A 25 4.13 6.68 1.86
C VAL A 25 4.66 8.10 1.65
N GLU A 26 5.80 8.45 2.25
CA GLU A 26 6.46 9.74 2.03
C GLU A 26 6.91 9.95 0.60
N SER A 27 7.62 8.98 0.03
CA SER A 27 8.06 9.04 -1.36
C SER A 27 6.87 9.15 -2.30
N PHE A 28 5.84 8.30 -2.11
CA PHE A 28 4.60 8.35 -2.87
C PHE A 28 3.90 9.72 -2.78
N TYR A 29 3.76 10.26 -1.57
CA TYR A 29 3.11 11.55 -1.36
C TYR A 29 3.90 12.68 -2.02
N ASN A 30 5.21 12.78 -1.78
CA ASN A 30 6.03 13.86 -2.33
C ASN A 30 6.10 13.82 -3.87
N LEU A 31 6.15 12.63 -4.47
CA LEU A 31 6.23 12.46 -5.93
C LEU A 31 4.93 12.76 -6.65
N HIS A 32 3.77 12.59 -5.99
CA HIS A 32 2.48 12.58 -6.67
C HIS A 32 1.44 13.55 -6.10
N ALA A 33 1.67 14.16 -4.94
CA ALA A 33 0.67 15.01 -4.27
C ALA A 33 0.25 16.19 -5.14
N GLU A 34 1.19 16.86 -5.82
CA GLU A 34 0.87 18.00 -6.68
C GLU A 34 0.00 17.55 -7.88
N LYS A 35 0.46 16.55 -8.63
CA LYS A 35 -0.26 16.04 -9.82
C LYS A 35 -1.64 15.47 -9.50
N LEU A 36 -1.78 14.81 -8.36
CA LEU A 36 -3.04 14.20 -7.90
C LEU A 36 -3.86 15.15 -7.01
N GLN A 37 -3.38 16.37 -6.76
CA GLN A 37 -3.99 17.34 -5.86
C GLN A 37 -4.30 16.75 -4.47
N MET A 38 -3.40 15.92 -3.95
CA MET A 38 -3.55 15.32 -2.63
C MET A 38 -3.23 16.35 -1.55
N LYS A 39 -4.06 16.32 -0.50
CA LYS A 39 -3.82 17.04 0.75
C LYS A 39 -3.74 16.03 1.89
N LEU A 40 -2.77 16.22 2.77
CA LEU A 40 -2.70 15.48 4.02
C LEU A 40 -3.84 15.94 4.95
N GLU A 41 -4.67 14.99 5.37
CA GLU A 41 -5.67 15.21 6.41
C GLU A 41 -5.17 14.69 7.76
N GLY A 42 -5.18 15.57 8.77
CA GLY A 42 -4.68 15.29 10.11
C GLY A 42 -3.15 15.40 10.24
N PRO A 43 -2.57 14.87 11.34
CA PRO A 43 -1.14 14.98 11.61
C PRO A 43 -0.31 14.07 10.69
N ARG A 44 0.94 14.47 10.44
CA ARG A 44 1.91 13.72 9.63
C ARG A 44 2.41 12.47 10.34
N VAL A 45 1.63 11.39 10.31
CA VAL A 45 1.93 10.11 10.98
C VAL A 45 2.00 8.97 9.97
N GLY A 46 2.99 8.09 10.14
CA GLY A 46 3.10 6.86 9.34
C GLY A 46 3.67 7.04 7.93
N PHE A 47 4.27 8.19 7.62
CA PHE A 47 4.93 8.48 6.33
C PHE A 47 6.11 7.53 6.03
N HIS A 48 6.75 6.97 7.06
CA HIS A 48 7.80 5.95 6.95
C HIS A 48 7.28 4.55 6.54
N ARG A 49 5.96 4.32 6.52
CA ARG A 49 5.39 3.02 6.16
C ARG A 49 5.72 2.68 4.71
N LYS A 50 6.03 1.40 4.48
CA LYS A 50 6.36 0.86 3.16
C LYS A 50 5.09 0.44 2.42
N ILE A 51 4.96 0.85 1.17
CA ILE A 51 3.96 0.33 0.23
C ILE A 51 4.55 -0.95 -0.35
N ARG A 52 4.14 -2.10 0.19
CA ARG A 52 4.70 -3.41 -0.18
C ARG A 52 4.15 -3.93 -1.51
N GLU A 53 2.94 -3.50 -1.85
CA GLU A 53 2.32 -3.78 -3.14
C GLU A 53 1.93 -2.43 -3.77
N PRO A 54 2.65 -1.95 -4.82
CA PRO A 54 2.44 -0.63 -5.43
C PRO A 54 1.20 -0.60 -6.34
N THR A 55 0.08 -1.11 -5.84
CA THR A 55 -1.23 -1.08 -6.49
C THR A 55 -2.27 -0.58 -5.49
N ILE A 56 -3.44 -0.19 -6.00
CA ILE A 56 -4.55 0.25 -5.15
C ILE A 56 -5.44 -0.94 -4.74
N ASN A 57 -6.08 -0.80 -3.59
CA ASN A 57 -7.21 -1.63 -3.18
C ASN A 57 -8.42 -0.74 -2.88
N ARG A 58 -9.60 -1.18 -3.34
CA ARG A 58 -10.89 -0.54 -3.04
C ARG A 58 -11.60 -1.40 -1.99
N PRO A 59 -11.65 -0.97 -0.72
CA PRO A 59 -11.98 -1.85 0.40
C PRO A 59 -13.49 -2.06 0.60
N GLY A 60 -14.29 -2.11 -0.47
CA GLY A 60 -15.76 -2.24 -0.35
C GLY A 60 -16.20 -3.46 0.47
N LEU A 61 -15.62 -4.64 0.17
CA LEU A 61 -15.92 -5.87 0.90
C LEU A 61 -15.36 -5.87 2.34
N ALA A 62 -14.22 -5.22 2.55
CA ALA A 62 -13.66 -5.05 3.90
C ALA A 62 -14.55 -4.14 4.77
N LEU A 63 -15.12 -3.08 4.18
CA LEU A 63 -16.06 -2.19 4.86
C LEU A 63 -17.36 -2.89 5.25
N SER A 64 -17.76 -3.98 4.58
CA SER A 64 -18.89 -4.81 5.01
C SER A 64 -18.56 -5.74 6.18
N GLY A 65 -17.29 -5.85 6.55
CA GLY A 65 -16.79 -6.68 7.63
C GLY A 65 -16.11 -7.97 7.17
N PHE A 66 -15.98 -8.20 5.86
CA PHE A 66 -15.30 -9.37 5.31
C PHE A 66 -13.84 -9.04 4.98
N PHE A 67 -12.92 -9.53 5.81
CA PHE A 67 -11.48 -9.25 5.69
C PHE A 67 -10.67 -10.44 5.16
N SER A 68 -11.30 -11.58 4.87
CA SER A 68 -10.60 -12.69 4.22
C SER A 68 -10.08 -12.20 2.86
N TYR A 69 -8.79 -12.43 2.61
CA TYR A 69 -8.08 -11.95 1.40
C TYR A 69 -8.04 -10.42 1.25
N PHE A 70 -8.23 -9.67 2.33
CA PHE A 70 -8.04 -8.22 2.30
C PHE A 70 -6.60 -7.90 1.90
N ALA A 71 -6.40 -6.98 0.96
CA ALA A 71 -5.08 -6.61 0.48
C ALA A 71 -4.48 -5.47 1.33
N GLU A 72 -4.09 -5.77 2.58
CA GLU A 72 -3.62 -4.74 3.52
C GLU A 72 -2.29 -4.09 3.12
N LYS A 73 -1.52 -4.73 2.23
CA LYS A 73 -0.22 -4.28 1.75
C LYS A 73 -0.28 -3.19 0.68
N ARG A 74 -1.49 -2.91 0.16
CA ARG A 74 -1.79 -1.95 -0.91
C ARG A 74 -2.22 -0.59 -0.36
N VAL A 75 -2.12 0.45 -1.19
CA VAL A 75 -2.75 1.74 -0.89
C VAL A 75 -4.27 1.55 -0.91
N GLN A 76 -4.94 1.92 0.17
CA GLN A 76 -6.41 1.83 0.23
C GLN A 76 -7.02 3.10 -0.35
N VAL A 77 -8.03 2.97 -1.20
CA VAL A 77 -8.72 4.12 -1.82
C VAL A 77 -10.21 4.05 -1.53
N LEU A 78 -10.76 5.11 -0.93
CA LEU A 78 -12.20 5.32 -0.79
C LEU A 78 -12.69 6.18 -1.95
N GLY A 79 -13.57 5.61 -2.76
CA GLY A 79 -14.29 6.30 -3.83
C GLY A 79 -15.76 6.50 -3.48
N ALA A 80 -16.55 6.84 -4.51
CA ALA A 80 -17.98 7.10 -4.36
C ALA A 80 -18.74 5.89 -3.79
N ALA A 81 -18.41 4.67 -4.22
CA ALA A 81 -19.08 3.46 -3.75
C ALA A 81 -18.85 3.24 -2.24
N GLU A 82 -17.60 3.31 -1.79
CA GLU A 82 -17.26 3.16 -0.37
C GLU A 82 -17.89 4.28 0.48
N HIS A 83 -17.89 5.52 -0.02
CA HIS A 83 -18.53 6.63 0.67
C HIS A 83 -20.04 6.47 0.79
N THR A 84 -20.73 6.09 -0.29
CA THR A 84 -22.18 5.87 -0.28
C THR A 84 -22.55 4.71 0.65
N TYR A 85 -21.76 3.63 0.62
CA TYR A 85 -21.94 2.52 1.57
C TYR A 85 -21.76 2.98 3.02
N LEU A 86 -20.69 3.70 3.34
CA LEU A 86 -20.49 4.22 4.70
C LEU A 86 -21.62 5.17 5.13
N LYS A 87 -22.10 6.02 4.21
CA LYS A 87 -23.21 6.95 4.46
C LYS A 87 -24.55 6.24 4.73
N SER A 88 -24.80 5.07 4.13
CA SER A 88 -26.03 4.30 4.39
C SER A 88 -26.05 3.62 5.76
N LEU A 89 -24.90 3.45 6.41
CA LEU A 89 -24.80 2.86 7.74
C LEU A 89 -25.17 3.85 8.85
N ALA A 90 -25.78 3.32 9.93
CA ALA A 90 -25.93 4.03 11.19
C ALA A 90 -24.57 4.49 11.74
N GLN A 91 -24.53 5.67 12.37
CA GLN A 91 -23.29 6.34 12.78
C GLN A 91 -22.34 5.42 13.60
N LYS A 92 -22.88 4.69 14.59
CA LYS A 92 -22.09 3.74 15.40
C LYS A 92 -21.43 2.66 14.54
N LEU A 93 -22.16 2.10 13.58
CA LEU A 93 -21.65 1.06 12.69
C LEU A 93 -20.65 1.63 11.67
N ARG A 94 -20.91 2.82 11.13
CA ARG A 94 -19.97 3.53 10.23
C ARG A 94 -18.61 3.72 10.89
N VAL A 95 -18.59 4.23 12.12
CA VAL A 95 -17.35 4.41 12.90
C VAL A 95 -16.67 3.07 13.15
N LYS A 96 -17.43 2.03 13.52
CA LYS A 96 -16.90 0.68 13.71
C LYS A 96 -16.22 0.15 12.43
N ARG A 97 -16.89 0.18 11.28
CA ARG A 97 -16.34 -0.31 10.00
C ARG A 97 -15.06 0.43 9.60
N PHE A 98 -15.04 1.75 9.77
CA PHE A 98 -13.87 2.54 9.44
C PHE A 98 -12.69 2.24 10.39
N ARG A 99 -12.94 2.07 11.70
CA ARG A 99 -11.91 1.66 12.66
C ARG A 99 -11.37 0.26 12.36
N ASP A 100 -12.25 -0.69 12.02
CA ASP A 100 -11.87 -2.06 11.65
C ASP A 100 -10.96 -2.07 10.42
N LEU A 101 -11.22 -1.20 9.43
CA LEU A 101 -10.35 -1.01 8.26
C LEU A 101 -8.97 -0.48 8.66
N CYS A 102 -8.92 0.60 9.45
CA CYS A 102 -7.67 1.22 9.89
C CYS A 102 -6.82 0.31 10.78
N ALA A 103 -7.44 -0.64 11.49
CA ALA A 103 -6.75 -1.62 12.32
C ALA A 103 -5.92 -2.64 11.51
N ARG A 104 -6.12 -2.73 10.18
CA ARG A 104 -5.44 -3.73 9.31
C ARG A 104 -4.00 -3.39 8.93
N LYS A 105 -3.33 -2.47 9.63
CA LYS A 105 -1.92 -2.07 9.36
C LYS A 105 -1.67 -1.65 7.90
N ILE A 106 -2.66 -1.00 7.29
CA ILE A 106 -2.57 -0.47 5.92
C ILE A 106 -1.47 0.60 5.82
N PRO A 107 -0.78 0.73 4.67
CA PRO A 107 0.26 1.75 4.50
C PRO A 107 -0.32 3.16 4.59
N CYS A 108 -1.35 3.44 3.80
CA CYS A 108 -2.10 4.70 3.79
C CYS A 108 -3.51 4.49 3.24
N LEU A 109 -4.37 5.48 3.48
CA LEU A 109 -5.74 5.57 2.98
C LEU A 109 -5.87 6.89 2.22
N VAL A 110 -6.32 6.82 0.96
CA VAL A 110 -6.62 7.97 0.13
C VAL A 110 -8.14 8.07 -0.01
N VAL A 111 -8.65 9.27 0.21
CA VAL A 111 -10.08 9.59 0.06
C VAL A 111 -10.23 10.43 -1.21
N SER A 112 -11.04 9.98 -2.15
CA SER A 112 -11.19 10.62 -3.47
C SER A 112 -12.54 11.32 -3.62
N ARG A 113 -12.63 12.25 -4.60
CA ARG A 113 -13.83 13.00 -5.00
C ARG A 113 -14.35 14.07 -4.03
N GLY A 114 -13.49 14.57 -3.13
CA GLY A 114 -13.87 15.64 -2.19
C GLY A 114 -14.85 15.12 -1.14
N PHE A 115 -14.57 15.42 0.12
CA PHE A 115 -15.47 15.15 1.24
C PHE A 115 -15.98 16.46 1.80
#